data_AF-A0A2N8KN12-F1
#
_entry.id   AF-A0A2N8KN12-F1
#
_cell.length_a   1.000
_cell.length_b   1.000
_cell.length_c   1.000
_cell.angle_alpha   90.00
_cell.angle_beta   90.00
_cell.angle_gamma   90.00
#
_symmetry.space_group_name_H-M   'P 1'
#
loop_
_entity.id
_entity.type
_entity.pdbx_description
1 polymer ?
#
loop_
_entity_poly.entity_id
_entity_poly.type
_entity_poly.pdbx_seq_one_letter_code
_entity_poly.pdbx_strand_id
1 'polypeptide(L)'
;MKTWTDDQLADYETALETIGNVIAIASRDIAEEREKSQPDARLIDELFELQKQLNCERRNLRIEDKTAVRKAIEIYGRIVRSGELNW
;
A
#
# COMPACT_ATOMS: atom_id res chain seq x y z
N MET A 1 20.59 -22.10 7.48
CA MET A 1 20.13 -20.89 6.78
C MET A 1 18.88 -21.26 6.02
N LYS A 2 17.75 -20.56 6.24
CA LYS A 2 16.54 -20.82 5.46
C LYS A 2 16.67 -20.05 4.15
N THR A 3 16.72 -20.77 3.03
CA THR A 3 16.78 -20.17 1.70
C THR A 3 15.38 -20.16 1.12
N TRP A 4 14.91 -19.01 0.65
CA TRP A 4 13.63 -18.86 -0.04
C TRP A 4 13.78 -19.26 -1.50
N THR A 5 12.69 -19.72 -2.12
CA THR A 5 12.67 -19.87 -3.57
C THR A 5 12.62 -18.50 -4.23
N ASP A 6 13.09 -18.42 -5.47
CA ASP A 6 13.01 -17.18 -6.27
C ASP A 6 11.56 -16.68 -6.37
N ASP A 7 10.59 -17.58 -6.57
CA ASP A 7 9.16 -17.23 -6.58
C ASP A 7 8.69 -16.62 -5.26
N GLN A 8 9.15 -17.13 -4.11
CA GLN A 8 8.78 -16.59 -2.81
C GLN A 8 9.38 -15.20 -2.57
N LEU A 9 10.60 -14.98 -3.04
CA LEU A 9 11.26 -13.68 -2.97
C LEU A 9 10.55 -12.68 -3.88
N ALA A 10 10.25 -13.07 -5.12
CA ALA A 10 9.55 -12.24 -6.08
C ALA A 10 8.14 -11.85 -5.59
N ASP A 11 7.36 -12.80 -5.07
CA ASP A 11 6.04 -12.52 -4.48
C ASP A 11 6.15 -11.53 -3.30
N TYR A 12 7.12 -11.75 -2.41
CA TYR A 12 7.32 -10.89 -1.24
C TYR A 12 7.73 -9.46 -1.63
N GLU A 13 8.67 -9.32 -2.56
CA GLU A 13 9.08 -8.01 -3.10
C GLU A 13 7.92 -7.31 -3.81
N THR A 14 7.16 -8.05 -4.63
CA THR A 14 5.95 -7.54 -5.30
C THR A 14 4.94 -7.01 -4.28
N ALA A 15 4.72 -7.73 -3.18
CA ALA A 15 3.83 -7.29 -2.11
C ALA A 15 4.32 -5.98 -1.45
N LEU A 16 5.60 -5.90 -1.11
CA LEU A 16 6.19 -4.70 -0.48
C LEU A 16 6.14 -3.48 -1.40
N GLU A 17 6.41 -3.67 -2.69
CA GLU A 17 6.34 -2.63 -3.71
C GLU A 17 4.90 -2.16 -3.90
N THR A 18 3.95 -3.09 -4.00
CA THR A 18 2.55 -2.77 -4.20
C THR A 18 1.99 -1.95 -3.03
N ILE A 19 2.30 -2.32 -1.77
CA ILE A 19 1.92 -1.51 -0.60
C ILE A 19 2.57 -0.12 -0.67
N GLY A 20 3.86 -0.04 -1.05
CA GLY A 20 4.57 1.22 -1.22
C GLY A 20 3.92 2.14 -2.26
N ASN A 21 3.47 1.58 -3.38
CA ASN A 21 2.79 2.33 -4.43
C ASN A 21 1.42 2.88 -3.97
N VAL A 22 0.66 2.12 -3.17
CA VAL A 22 -0.59 2.64 -2.58
C VAL A 22 -0.32 3.78 -1.59
N ILE A 23 0.76 3.70 -0.79
CA ILE A 23 1.18 4.81 0.08
C ILE A 23 1.50 6.07 -0.75
N ALA A 24 2.17 5.90 -1.90
CA ALA A 24 2.48 7.01 -2.80
C ALA A 24 1.22 7.61 -3.45
N ILE A 25 0.24 6.79 -3.83
CA ILE A 25 -1.08 7.26 -4.29
C ILE A 25 -1.75 8.10 -3.19
N ALA A 26 -1.82 7.61 -1.95
CA ALA A 26 -2.37 8.37 -0.84
C ALA A 26 -1.63 9.70 -0.59
N SER A 27 -0.28 9.72 -0.70
CA SER A 27 0.51 10.96 -0.60
C SER A 27 0.14 11.97 -1.68
N ARG A 28 -0.03 11.51 -2.92
CA ARG A 28 -0.47 12.36 -4.05
C ARG A 28 -1.85 12.92 -3.77
N ASP A 29 -2.80 12.08 -3.38
CA ASP A 29 -4.19 12.48 -3.14
C ASP A 29 -4.29 13.49 -1.98
N ILE A 30 -3.46 13.35 -0.92
CA ILE A 30 -3.33 14.35 0.15
C ILE A 30 -2.82 15.68 -0.39
N ALA A 31 -1.79 15.66 -1.24
CA ALA A 31 -1.21 16.87 -1.81
C ALA A 31 -2.25 17.60 -2.68
N GLU A 32 -2.94 16.86 -3.56
CA GLU A 32 -3.99 17.38 -4.43
C GLU A 32 -5.17 17.96 -3.62
N GLU A 33 -5.60 17.29 -2.55
CA GLU A 33 -6.67 17.79 -1.67
C GLU A 33 -6.28 19.10 -0.97
N ARG A 34 -5.03 19.20 -0.50
CA ARG A 34 -4.50 20.41 0.17
C ARG A 34 -4.42 21.63 -0.75
N GLU A 35 -4.30 21.42 -2.06
CA GLU A 35 -4.22 22.49 -3.05
C GLU A 35 -5.60 23.05 -3.45
N LYS A 36 -6.70 22.39 -3.06
CA LYS A 36 -8.06 22.88 -3.34
C LYS A 36 -8.33 24.20 -2.62
N SER A 37 -9.22 25.02 -3.18
CA SER A 37 -9.64 26.28 -2.56
C SER A 37 -10.37 26.08 -1.22
N GLN A 38 -10.98 24.92 -1.04
CA GLN A 38 -11.59 24.47 0.22
C GLN A 38 -11.20 23.01 0.46
N PRO A 39 -10.04 22.74 1.09
CA PRO A 39 -9.60 21.37 1.38
C PRO A 39 -10.55 20.64 2.33
N ASP A 40 -10.80 19.36 2.06
CA ASP A 40 -11.49 18.46 2.98
C ASP A 40 -10.51 17.88 4.00
N ALA A 41 -10.51 18.47 5.20
CA ALA A 41 -9.66 18.03 6.31
C ALA A 41 -9.93 16.57 6.72
N ARG A 42 -11.18 16.10 6.60
CA ARG A 42 -11.54 14.73 6.98
C ARG A 42 -10.96 13.73 5.99
N LEU A 43 -11.03 14.02 4.69
CA LEU A 43 -10.41 13.17 3.67
C LEU A 43 -8.88 13.10 3.88
N ILE A 44 -8.24 14.23 4.17
CA ILE A 44 -6.80 14.27 4.48
C ILE A 44 -6.46 13.38 5.68
N ASP A 45 -7.24 13.46 6.77
CA ASP A 45 -7.02 12.63 7.96
C ASP A 45 -7.25 11.14 7.68
N GLU A 46 -8.28 10.79 6.90
CA GLU A 46 -8.53 9.41 6.46
C GLU A 46 -7.36 8.86 5.63
N LEU A 47 -6.81 9.66 4.72
CA LEU A 47 -5.64 9.29 3.92
C LEU A 47 -4.37 9.12 4.78
N PHE A 48 -4.17 9.96 5.80
CA PHE A 48 -3.04 9.81 6.72
C PHE A 48 -3.14 8.53 7.57
N GLU A 49 -4.33 8.21 8.09
CA GLU A 49 -4.51 6.95 8.83
C GLU A 49 -4.34 5.73 7.92
N LEU A 50 -4.79 5.80 6.66
CA LEU A 50 -4.50 4.76 5.67
C LEU A 50 -2.98 4.59 5.47
N GLN A 51 -2.23 5.68 5.28
CA GLN A 51 -0.77 5.59 5.13
C GLN A 51 -0.10 4.95 6.34
N LYS A 52 -0.54 5.30 7.55
CA LYS A 52 -0.01 4.73 8.79
C LYS A 52 -0.32 3.24 8.88
N GLN A 53 -1.53 2.81 8.55
CA GLN A 53 -1.90 1.40 8.49
C GLN A 53 -1.04 0.64 7.48
N LEU A 54 -0.91 1.15 6.26
CA LEU A 54 -0.09 0.54 5.20
C LEU A 54 1.39 0.47 5.56
N ASN A 55 1.95 1.50 6.20
CA ASN A 55 3.32 1.47 6.70
C ASN A 55 3.52 0.40 7.78
N CYS A 56 2.55 0.24 8.69
CA CYS A 56 2.56 -0.83 9.69
C CYS A 56 2.46 -2.21 9.03
N GLU A 57 1.56 -2.41 8.07
CA GLU A 57 1.43 -3.67 7.33
C GLU A 57 2.71 -4.01 6.58
N ARG A 58 3.24 -3.07 5.81
CA ARG A 58 4.49 -3.25 5.05
C ARG A 58 5.67 -3.61 5.94
N ARG A 59 5.80 -2.96 7.11
CA ARG A 59 6.87 -3.23 8.07
C ARG A 59 6.73 -4.61 8.72
N ASN A 60 5.50 -5.07 8.93
CA ASN A 60 5.21 -6.32 9.63
C ASN A 60 5.03 -7.52 8.70
N LEU A 61 4.97 -7.30 7.38
CA LEU A 61 4.84 -8.36 6.39
C LEU A 61 6.05 -9.30 6.46
N ARG A 62 5.79 -10.61 6.48
CA ARG A 62 6.82 -11.64 6.52
C ARG A 62 6.70 -12.52 5.30
N ILE A 63 7.83 -12.87 4.69
CA ILE A 63 7.91 -13.78 3.53
C ILE A 63 7.39 -15.19 3.86
N GLU A 64 7.42 -15.61 5.14
CA GLU A 64 6.73 -16.82 5.62
C GLU A 64 5.22 -16.78 5.41
N ASP A 65 4.61 -15.60 5.54
CA ASP A 65 3.17 -15.43 5.53
C ASP A 65 2.68 -15.30 4.09
N LYS A 66 2.71 -16.43 3.39
CA LYS A 66 2.26 -16.55 1.99
C LYS A 66 0.85 -16.02 1.78
N THR A 67 -0.02 -16.13 2.79
CA THR A 67 -1.39 -15.64 2.73
C THR A 67 -1.41 -14.12 2.78
N ALA A 68 -0.68 -13.49 3.70
CA ALA A 68 -0.57 -12.03 3.75
C ALA A 68 0.09 -11.46 2.50
N VAL A 69 1.18 -12.08 2.02
CA VAL A 69 1.87 -11.68 0.78
C VAL A 69 0.93 -11.70 -0.40
N ARG A 70 0.22 -12.81 -0.63
CA ARG A 70 -0.72 -12.91 -1.76
C ARG A 70 -1.88 -11.93 -1.65
N LYS A 71 -2.44 -11.77 -0.45
CA LYS A 71 -3.51 -10.79 -0.20
C LYS A 71 -3.06 -9.36 -0.51
N ALA A 72 -1.85 -8.99 -0.10
CA ALA A 72 -1.29 -7.67 -0.40
C ALA A 72 -1.17 -7.43 -1.92
N ILE A 73 -0.64 -8.42 -2.67
CA ILE A 73 -0.56 -8.33 -4.14
C ILE A 73 -1.95 -8.19 -4.77
N GLU A 74 -2.92 -9.01 -4.33
CA GLU A 74 -4.26 -9.02 -4.93
C GLU A 74 -5.05 -7.73 -4.64
N ILE A 75 -5.06 -7.28 -3.38
CA ILE A 75 -5.83 -6.12 -2.93
C ILE A 75 -5.16 -4.84 -3.43
N TYR A 76 -3.91 -4.62 -3.03
CA TYR A 76 -3.20 -3.38 -3.36
C TYR A 76 -2.86 -3.32 -4.84
N GLY A 77 -2.66 -4.46 -5.50
CA GLY A 77 -2.37 -4.48 -6.94
C GLY A 77 -3.54 -3.99 -7.79
N ARG A 78 -4.79 -4.15 -7.31
CA ARG A 78 -5.95 -3.54 -7.99
C ARG A 78 -5.94 -2.03 -7.89
N ILE A 79 -5.62 -1.50 -6.71
CA ILE A 79 -5.51 -0.06 -6.45
C ILE A 79 -4.38 0.55 -7.28
N VAL A 80 -3.21 -0.09 -7.32
CA VAL A 80 -2.09 0.39 -8.14
C VAL A 80 -2.45 0.42 -9.62
N ARG A 81 -3.21 -0.57 -10.12
CA ARG A 81 -3.67 -0.60 -11.52
C ARG A 81 -4.74 0.45 -11.84
N SER A 82 -5.66 0.73 -10.90
CA SER A 82 -6.63 1.81 -11.10
C SER A 82 -5.99 3.19 -10.94
N GLY A 83 -4.94 3.31 -10.12
CA GLY A 83 -4.34 4.58 -9.75
C GLY A 83 -5.20 5.38 -8.76
N GLU A 84 -6.26 4.77 -8.22
CA GLU A 84 -7.30 5.40 -7.42
C GLU A 84 -7.59 4.54 -6.17
N LEU A 85 -7.71 5.21 -5.02
CA LEU A 85 -8.18 4.61 -3.77
C LEU A 85 -9.70 4.41 -3.87
N ASN A 86 -10.12 3.29 -4.45
CA ASN A 86 -11.52 2.90 -4.53
C ASN A 86 -11.97 2.39 -3.14
N TRP A 87 -12.79 3.18 -2.45
CA TRP A 87 -13.43 2.84 -1.18
C TRP A 87 -14.66 1.95 -1.37
#